data_AF-A0A7Y6XB27-F1
#
_entry.id   AF-A0A7Y6XB27-F1
#
_cell.length_a   1.000
_cell.length_b   1.000
_cell.length_c   1.000
_cell.angle_alpha   90.00
_cell.angle_beta   90.00
_cell.angle_gamma   90.00
#
_symmetry.space_group_name_H-M   'P 1'
#
loop_
_entity.id
_entity.type
_entity.pdbx_description
1 polymer ?
#
loop_
_entity_poly.entity_id
_entity_poly.type
_entity_poly.pdbx_seq_one_letter_code
_entity_poly.pdbx_strand_id
1 'polypeptide(L)'
;MTFRKPGWALVGAVLVASAIALLLFRGTPPSSPDSTDSVSAARQPTSSGVLVGTPSGASPPTEPTPAIEQLPIPGCWDGLRQLDKTATLDSLREALAVAVGNRDNLLAAYLQERLTELVGQDAGRALQVIEWAKQASPPQLGLYMDALKAAPAVHDAKVSEALLKLGEDKSMPLQNRSAALDALETQRRLSPGDLARLKAVALDETVDSTAWVATRTLGRVMKEDFERTGTHAPYWKELLSIAGQSDDMAVRLLALEMPSYSNPLIGSESFDELKRILTTDRERDVREMAAFRLGVTREPEEALKIYEAAFDKEHDVCVRWAIFRFAVRAAGEQALPLLARFAAKDPRFQRDYAEFEQLYASGTVDFARIWLGKGEHHACLVEEGAPH
;
A
#
# COMPACT_ATOMS: atom_id res chain seq x y z
N MET A 1 -16.25 -2.32 35.70
CA MET A 1 -16.78 -2.77 34.39
C MET A 1 -16.44 -1.71 33.36
N THR A 2 -15.28 -1.86 32.72
CA THR A 2 -14.74 -0.89 31.76
C THR A 2 -14.98 -1.42 30.35
N PHE A 3 -15.81 -0.69 29.60
CA PHE A 3 -16.05 -0.94 28.18
C PHE A 3 -14.77 -0.67 27.38
N ARG A 4 -14.19 -1.71 26.77
CA ARG A 4 -13.18 -1.59 25.72
C ARG A 4 -13.91 -1.33 24.39
N LYS A 5 -13.58 -0.23 23.71
CA LYS A 5 -13.98 0.03 22.32
C LYS A 5 -13.10 -0.80 21.38
N PRO A 6 -13.66 -1.42 20.33
CA PRO A 6 -12.87 -2.10 19.30
C PRO A 6 -12.50 -1.11 18.18
N GLY A 7 -11.33 -1.30 17.57
CA GLY A 7 -10.98 -0.64 16.31
C GLY A 7 -9.48 -0.46 16.14
N TRP A 8 -8.95 -1.01 15.03
CA TRP A 8 -7.71 -0.67 14.30
C TRP A 8 -6.68 -1.80 14.08
N ALA A 9 -6.96 -3.03 14.52
CA ALA A 9 -6.14 -4.20 14.21
C ALA A 9 -6.45 -4.84 12.83
N LEU A 10 -6.63 -4.04 11.77
CA LEU A 10 -7.03 -4.57 10.44
C LEU A 10 -6.09 -4.19 9.29
N VAL A 11 -4.99 -3.49 9.55
CA VAL A 11 -4.11 -2.96 8.48
C VAL A 11 -2.78 -3.72 8.39
N GLY A 12 -2.32 -4.37 9.45
CA GLY A 12 -0.99 -5.01 9.50
C GLY A 12 -0.87 -6.29 8.65
N ALA A 13 -1.83 -7.20 8.72
CA ALA A 13 -1.72 -8.52 8.09
C ALA A 13 -1.86 -8.52 6.56
N VAL A 14 -2.56 -7.53 5.99
CA VAL A 14 -2.72 -7.41 4.52
C VAL A 14 -1.40 -7.01 3.84
N LEU A 15 -0.47 -6.35 4.56
CA LEU A 15 0.70 -5.70 3.97
C LEU A 15 1.86 -6.66 3.66
N VAL A 16 2.09 -7.67 4.49
CA VAL A 16 3.15 -8.68 4.23
C VAL A 16 2.80 -9.56 3.03
N ALA A 17 1.53 -9.96 2.88
CA ALA A 17 1.06 -10.68 1.70
C ALA A 17 1.10 -9.81 0.42
N SER A 18 0.81 -8.52 0.54
CA SER A 18 0.84 -7.56 -0.59
C SER A 18 2.25 -7.31 -1.11
N ALA A 19 3.24 -7.20 -0.23
CA ALA A 19 4.65 -7.04 -0.60
C ALA A 19 5.20 -8.29 -1.32
N ILE A 20 4.72 -9.48 -0.95
CA ILE A 20 5.04 -10.75 -1.63
C ILE A 20 4.33 -10.86 -2.99
N ALA A 21 3.05 -10.47 -3.08
CA ALA A 21 2.29 -10.50 -4.33
C ALA A 21 2.83 -9.52 -5.40
N LEU A 22 3.30 -8.33 -5.00
CA LEU A 22 3.88 -7.35 -5.92
C LEU A 22 5.22 -7.79 -6.54
N LEU A 23 5.95 -8.67 -5.86
CA LEU A 23 7.19 -9.26 -6.40
C LEU A 23 6.92 -10.42 -7.38
N LEU A 24 5.72 -11.01 -7.38
CA LEU A 24 5.35 -12.13 -8.25
C LEU A 24 4.74 -11.72 -9.60
N PHE A 25 4.24 -10.50 -9.75
CA PHE A 25 3.48 -10.08 -10.94
C PHE A 25 4.22 -9.22 -11.98
N ARG A 26 5.51 -8.89 -11.78
CA ARG A 26 6.29 -8.19 -12.82
C ARG A 26 6.94 -9.18 -13.78
N GLY A 27 6.11 -9.81 -14.63
CA GLY A 27 6.57 -10.78 -15.61
C GLY A 27 5.59 -11.10 -16.73
N THR A 28 4.86 -10.13 -17.30
CA THR A 28 4.37 -10.14 -18.70
C THR A 28 3.58 -8.86 -19.02
N PRO A 29 3.78 -8.20 -20.18
CA PRO A 29 2.85 -7.17 -20.66
C PRO A 29 1.55 -7.82 -21.14
N PRO A 30 0.36 -7.29 -20.82
CA PRO A 30 -0.89 -7.83 -21.34
C PRO A 30 -0.98 -7.55 -22.83
N SER A 31 -1.06 -8.63 -23.62
CA SER A 31 -1.47 -8.58 -25.02
C SER A 31 -2.97 -8.31 -25.08
N SER A 32 -3.37 -7.30 -25.84
CA SER A 32 -4.77 -6.95 -26.09
C SER A 32 -5.55 -8.11 -26.72
N PRO A 33 -6.78 -8.44 -26.26
CA PRO A 33 -7.62 -9.38 -26.95
C PRO A 33 -8.41 -8.64 -28.05
N ASP A 34 -8.06 -8.91 -29.31
CA ASP A 34 -8.94 -8.68 -30.43
C ASP A 34 -10.14 -9.64 -30.33
N SER A 35 -11.33 -9.08 -30.51
CA SER A 35 -12.58 -9.81 -30.58
C SER A 35 -12.81 -10.27 -32.03
N THR A 36 -13.22 -11.53 -32.24
CA THR A 36 -14.12 -11.93 -33.34
C THR A 36 -14.65 -13.36 -33.16
N ASP A 37 -15.98 -13.43 -33.11
CA ASP A 37 -16.91 -14.44 -33.64
C ASP A 37 -16.95 -15.93 -33.21
N SER A 38 -18.05 -16.24 -32.51
CA SER A 38 -19.19 -17.10 -32.94
C SER A 38 -18.97 -18.57 -33.37
N VAL A 39 -19.73 -19.51 -32.76
CA VAL A 39 -20.82 -20.33 -33.39
C VAL A 39 -21.20 -21.56 -32.51
N SER A 40 -22.48 -21.56 -32.08
CA SER A 40 -23.51 -22.62 -32.14
C SER A 40 -23.17 -24.12 -31.99
N ALA A 41 -23.92 -24.84 -31.13
CA ALA A 41 -24.80 -25.96 -31.55
C ALA A 41 -25.56 -26.60 -30.37
N ALA A 42 -26.88 -26.76 -30.56
CA ALA A 42 -27.82 -27.46 -29.68
C ALA A 42 -27.86 -28.98 -29.90
N ARG A 43 -28.34 -29.75 -28.91
CA ARG A 43 -29.04 -31.04 -29.11
C ARG A 43 -29.96 -31.40 -27.94
N GLN A 44 -31.21 -31.75 -28.28
CA GLN A 44 -32.30 -32.25 -27.43
C GLN A 44 -32.34 -33.82 -27.41
N PRO A 45 -33.45 -34.51 -27.02
CA PRO A 45 -33.82 -34.94 -25.66
C PRO A 45 -34.19 -36.46 -25.59
N THR A 46 -34.56 -37.00 -24.42
CA THR A 46 -35.28 -38.29 -24.34
C THR A 46 -36.40 -38.34 -23.29
N SER A 47 -37.52 -38.87 -23.78
CA SER A 47 -38.87 -39.21 -23.29
C SER A 47 -39.09 -39.91 -21.93
N SER A 48 -40.31 -39.72 -21.40
CA SER A 48 -41.34 -40.70 -20.91
C SER A 48 -42.08 -40.10 -19.70
N GLY A 49 -43.39 -40.13 -19.46
CA GLY A 49 -44.59 -40.74 -20.02
C GLY A 49 -45.67 -40.77 -18.90
N VAL A 50 -46.94 -40.95 -19.26
CA VAL A 50 -48.14 -41.30 -18.44
C VAL A 50 -49.16 -40.17 -18.12
N LEU A 51 -50.42 -40.51 -18.43
CA LEU A 51 -51.69 -39.78 -18.42
C LEU A 51 -52.45 -39.88 -17.09
N VAL A 52 -53.20 -38.83 -16.67
CA VAL A 52 -54.50 -38.96 -15.97
C VAL A 52 -55.36 -37.68 -16.15
N GLY A 53 -56.63 -37.85 -16.59
CA GLY A 53 -57.84 -37.17 -16.06
C GLY A 53 -58.20 -35.73 -16.45
N THR A 54 -59.24 -35.57 -17.28
CA THR A 54 -60.13 -34.38 -17.39
C THR A 54 -61.08 -34.26 -16.17
N PRO A 55 -61.77 -33.13 -15.83
CA PRO A 55 -62.23 -32.05 -16.72
C PRO A 55 -62.30 -30.60 -16.13
N SER A 56 -62.79 -29.68 -16.97
CA SER A 56 -63.48 -28.41 -16.68
C SER A 56 -62.67 -27.13 -16.40
N GLY A 57 -62.76 -26.22 -17.38
CA GLY A 57 -63.22 -24.84 -17.16
C GLY A 57 -62.30 -23.90 -16.38
N ALA A 58 -61.38 -23.23 -17.08
CA ALA A 58 -60.92 -21.89 -16.72
C ALA A 58 -60.34 -21.22 -17.97
N SER A 59 -60.74 -19.98 -18.23
CA SER A 59 -60.09 -19.11 -19.22
C SER A 59 -58.60 -19.01 -18.91
N PRO A 60 -57.71 -18.93 -19.93
CA PRO A 60 -56.28 -18.80 -19.67
C PRO A 60 -56.04 -17.51 -18.86
N PRO A 61 -55.18 -17.54 -17.84
CA PRO A 61 -54.78 -16.34 -17.13
C PRO A 61 -54.07 -15.43 -18.13
N THR A 62 -54.51 -14.18 -18.21
CA THR A 62 -53.77 -13.12 -18.91
C THR A 62 -52.35 -13.11 -18.37
N GLU A 63 -51.36 -13.39 -19.22
CA GLU A 63 -49.95 -13.25 -18.86
C GLU A 63 -49.74 -11.84 -18.29
N PRO A 64 -49.16 -11.70 -17.08
CA PRO A 64 -48.79 -10.39 -16.59
C PRO A 64 -47.75 -9.84 -17.54
N THR A 65 -48.09 -8.73 -18.21
CA THR A 65 -47.14 -7.96 -19.02
C THR A 65 -45.86 -7.80 -18.21
N PRO A 66 -44.68 -8.26 -18.69
CA PRO A 66 -43.45 -8.13 -17.94
C PRO A 66 -43.27 -6.65 -17.62
N ALA A 67 -43.07 -6.36 -16.32
CA ALA A 67 -42.74 -5.01 -15.89
C ALA A 67 -41.51 -4.60 -16.70
N ILE A 68 -41.66 -3.55 -17.51
CA ILE A 68 -40.53 -2.95 -18.23
C ILE A 68 -39.52 -2.59 -17.15
N GLU A 69 -38.38 -3.27 -17.17
CA GLU A 69 -37.24 -2.94 -16.31
C GLU A 69 -36.84 -1.50 -16.69
N GLN A 70 -37.31 -0.54 -15.91
CA GLN A 70 -36.88 0.84 -16.01
C GLN A 70 -35.44 0.87 -15.52
N LEU A 71 -34.51 0.63 -16.44
CA LEU A 71 -33.12 0.99 -16.24
C LEU A 71 -33.12 2.47 -15.85
N PRO A 72 -32.58 2.84 -14.67
CA PRO A 72 -32.53 4.23 -14.25
C PRO A 72 -31.74 5.00 -15.31
N ILE A 73 -32.43 5.87 -16.04
CA ILE A 73 -31.82 6.77 -17.00
C ILE A 73 -30.92 7.69 -16.16
N PRO A 74 -29.60 7.77 -16.43
CA PRO A 74 -28.74 8.66 -15.68
C PRO A 74 -29.28 10.09 -15.84
N GLY A 75 -29.66 10.69 -14.72
CA GLY A 75 -30.14 12.07 -14.70
C GLY A 75 -29.05 12.98 -15.29
N CYS A 76 -29.42 13.83 -16.24
CA CYS A 76 -28.52 14.89 -16.68
C CYS A 76 -28.44 15.95 -15.57
N TRP A 77 -27.24 16.34 -15.17
CA TRP A 77 -27.09 17.45 -14.22
C TRP A 77 -27.42 18.78 -14.90
N ASP A 78 -28.51 19.40 -14.45
CA ASP A 78 -28.95 20.70 -14.95
C ASP A 78 -27.84 21.75 -14.79
N GLY A 79 -27.57 22.49 -15.86
CA GLY A 79 -26.57 23.56 -15.87
C GLY A 79 -25.11 23.11 -15.98
N LEU A 80 -24.79 21.81 -15.92
CA LEU A 80 -23.40 21.32 -15.96
C LEU A 80 -22.66 21.75 -17.23
N ARG A 81 -23.32 21.64 -18.40
CA ARG A 81 -22.77 22.11 -19.68
C ARG A 81 -22.42 23.60 -19.67
N GLN A 82 -23.21 24.41 -18.97
CA GLN A 82 -22.94 25.84 -18.87
C GLN A 82 -21.78 26.10 -17.91
N LEU A 83 -21.76 25.38 -16.77
CA LEU A 83 -20.64 25.40 -15.83
C LEU A 83 -19.33 25.07 -16.55
N ASP A 84 -19.27 24.03 -17.37
CA ASP A 84 -18.04 23.61 -18.06
C ASP A 84 -17.45 24.70 -18.97
N LYS A 85 -18.34 25.48 -19.62
CA LYS A 85 -17.95 26.56 -20.54
C LYS A 85 -17.41 27.79 -19.83
N THR A 86 -17.91 28.07 -18.63
CA THR A 86 -17.61 29.30 -17.88
C THR A 86 -16.96 29.03 -16.53
N ALA A 87 -16.42 27.82 -16.33
CA ALA A 87 -15.89 27.38 -15.05
C ALA A 87 -14.76 28.29 -14.58
N THR A 88 -14.97 28.85 -13.40
CA THR A 88 -13.95 29.51 -12.59
C THR A 88 -13.68 28.65 -11.36
N LEU A 89 -12.60 28.96 -10.65
CA LEU A 89 -12.28 28.30 -9.40
C LEU A 89 -13.43 28.44 -8.38
N ASP A 90 -13.96 29.64 -8.20
CA ASP A 90 -15.04 29.89 -7.25
C ASP A 90 -16.35 29.19 -7.66
N SER A 91 -16.71 29.20 -8.95
CA SER A 91 -17.91 28.49 -9.41
C SER A 91 -17.80 26.97 -9.23
N LEU A 92 -16.61 26.39 -9.42
CA LEU A 92 -16.39 24.96 -9.16
C LEU A 92 -16.44 24.65 -7.66
N ARG A 93 -15.89 25.53 -6.81
CA ARG A 93 -15.98 25.38 -5.34
C ARG A 93 -17.43 25.37 -4.87
N GLU A 94 -18.24 26.29 -5.36
CA GLU A 94 -19.67 26.37 -5.04
C GLU A 94 -20.43 25.14 -5.53
N ALA A 95 -20.22 24.73 -6.78
CA ALA A 95 -20.84 23.54 -7.35
C ALA A 95 -20.45 22.27 -6.57
N LEU A 96 -19.18 22.14 -6.16
CA LEU A 96 -18.70 21.01 -5.37
C LEU A 96 -19.36 20.99 -4.00
N ALA A 97 -19.54 22.15 -3.37
CA ALA A 97 -20.22 22.25 -2.09
C ALA A 97 -21.69 21.81 -2.18
N VAL A 98 -22.39 22.19 -3.25
CA VAL A 98 -23.76 21.74 -3.53
C VAL A 98 -23.80 20.23 -3.77
N ALA A 99 -22.89 19.69 -4.59
CA ALA A 99 -22.82 18.25 -4.86
C ALA A 99 -22.62 17.44 -3.57
N VAL A 100 -21.68 17.86 -2.71
CA VAL A 100 -21.45 17.23 -1.41
C VAL A 100 -22.67 17.35 -0.48
N GLY A 101 -23.30 18.54 -0.42
CA GLY A 101 -24.51 18.75 0.38
C GLY A 101 -25.67 17.84 -0.02
N ASN A 102 -25.79 17.57 -1.32
CA ASN A 102 -26.80 16.67 -1.90
C ASN A 102 -26.38 15.19 -1.87
N ARG A 103 -25.18 14.86 -1.37
CA ARG A 103 -24.58 13.52 -1.41
C ARG A 103 -24.50 12.93 -2.83
N ASP A 104 -24.33 13.81 -3.82
CA ASP A 104 -24.13 13.41 -5.21
C ASP A 104 -22.65 13.11 -5.45
N ASN A 105 -22.26 11.88 -5.16
CA ASN A 105 -20.86 11.45 -5.26
C ASN A 105 -20.34 11.45 -6.70
N LEU A 106 -21.21 11.22 -7.68
CA LEU A 106 -20.83 11.20 -9.10
C LEU A 106 -20.53 12.61 -9.60
N LEU A 107 -21.40 13.58 -9.26
CA LEU A 107 -21.14 14.97 -9.57
C LEU A 107 -19.90 15.50 -8.81
N ALA A 108 -19.73 15.11 -7.55
CA ALA A 108 -18.57 15.52 -6.77
C ALA A 108 -17.25 15.02 -7.38
N ALA A 109 -17.21 13.77 -7.85
CA ALA A 109 -16.04 13.21 -8.55
C ALA A 109 -15.76 13.95 -9.86
N TYR A 110 -16.79 14.19 -10.69
CA TYR A 110 -16.66 14.97 -11.92
C TYR A 110 -16.10 16.38 -11.66
N LEU A 111 -16.65 17.08 -10.67
CA LEU A 111 -16.22 18.43 -10.31
C LEU A 111 -14.80 18.45 -9.73
N GLN A 112 -14.38 17.40 -9.03
CA GLN A 112 -13.01 17.23 -8.56
C GLN A 112 -12.03 17.09 -9.74
N GLU A 113 -12.34 16.26 -10.74
CA GLU A 113 -11.52 16.15 -11.95
C GLU A 113 -11.45 17.48 -12.68
N ARG A 114 -12.58 18.19 -12.80
CA ARG A 114 -12.61 19.51 -13.43
C ARG A 114 -11.80 20.54 -12.65
N LEU A 115 -11.79 20.47 -11.32
CA LEU A 115 -10.94 21.30 -10.47
C LEU A 115 -9.45 21.01 -10.73
N THR A 116 -9.06 19.73 -10.86
CA THR A 116 -7.69 19.34 -11.23
C THR A 116 -7.26 19.97 -12.56
N GLU A 117 -8.10 19.87 -13.59
CA GLU A 117 -7.83 20.46 -14.90
C GLU A 117 -7.69 21.98 -14.84
N LEU A 118 -8.56 22.63 -14.06
CA LEU A 118 -8.54 24.09 -13.91
C LEU A 118 -7.32 24.57 -13.13
N VAL A 119 -6.87 23.84 -12.11
CA VAL A 119 -5.61 24.12 -11.42
C VAL A 119 -4.44 23.94 -12.40
N GLY A 120 -4.38 22.82 -13.11
CA GLY A 120 -3.38 22.57 -14.14
C GLY A 120 -1.94 22.78 -13.63
N GLN A 121 -1.19 23.65 -14.30
CA GLN A 121 0.18 24.04 -13.90
C GLN A 121 0.24 25.35 -13.09
N ASP A 122 -0.90 25.97 -12.79
CA ASP A 122 -0.97 27.28 -12.14
C ASP A 122 -0.81 27.15 -10.61
N ALA A 123 0.37 27.49 -10.10
CA ALA A 123 0.67 27.48 -8.68
C ALA A 123 -0.23 28.43 -7.87
N GLY A 124 -0.68 29.55 -8.44
CA GLY A 124 -1.59 30.48 -7.76
C GLY A 124 -2.95 29.85 -7.50
N ARG A 125 -3.47 29.11 -8.49
CA ARG A 125 -4.72 28.34 -8.35
C ARG A 125 -4.58 27.22 -7.33
N ALA A 126 -3.47 26.48 -7.36
CA ALA A 126 -3.20 25.44 -6.38
C ALA A 126 -3.15 25.99 -4.95
N LEU A 127 -2.44 27.11 -4.73
CA LEU A 127 -2.38 27.78 -3.43
C LEU A 127 -3.76 28.23 -2.95
N GLN A 128 -4.62 28.72 -3.85
CA GLN A 128 -6.00 29.08 -3.51
C GLN A 128 -6.81 27.86 -3.03
N VAL A 129 -6.65 26.69 -3.68
CA VAL A 129 -7.32 25.45 -3.24
C VAL A 129 -6.80 24.97 -1.88
N ILE A 130 -5.50 25.15 -1.59
CA ILE A 130 -4.95 24.86 -0.25
C ILE A 130 -5.60 25.74 0.82
N GLU A 131 -5.81 27.04 0.56
CA GLU A 131 -6.51 27.93 1.50
C GLU A 131 -7.95 27.49 1.77
N TRP A 132 -8.65 26.97 0.76
CA TRP A 132 -9.98 26.38 0.96
C TRP A 132 -9.91 25.12 1.80
N ALA A 133 -8.92 24.27 1.54
CA ALA A 133 -8.74 23.01 2.25
C ALA A 133 -8.44 23.22 3.74
N LYS A 134 -7.81 24.33 4.14
CA LYS A 134 -7.64 24.69 5.56
C LYS A 134 -8.96 24.83 6.33
N GLN A 135 -10.02 25.27 5.65
CA GLN A 135 -11.33 25.53 6.27
C GLN A 135 -12.33 24.40 6.00
N ALA A 136 -11.96 23.44 5.15
CA ALA A 136 -12.81 22.34 4.75
C ALA A 136 -12.81 21.19 5.76
N SER A 137 -13.93 20.48 5.83
CA SER A 137 -14.08 19.20 6.51
C SER A 137 -14.36 18.07 5.51
N PRO A 138 -14.20 16.79 5.88
CA PRO A 138 -14.58 15.69 5.01
C PRO A 138 -16.09 15.73 4.64
N PRO A 139 -16.46 15.39 3.39
CA PRO A 139 -15.60 14.87 2.32
C PRO A 139 -14.92 15.96 1.46
N GLN A 140 -15.31 17.24 1.58
CA GLN A 140 -14.77 18.33 0.75
C GLN A 140 -13.25 18.47 0.87
N LEU A 141 -12.70 18.32 2.08
CA LEU A 141 -11.26 18.32 2.29
C LEU A 141 -10.54 17.30 1.39
N GLY A 142 -11.06 16.07 1.31
CA GLY A 142 -10.50 15.02 0.46
C GLY A 142 -10.56 15.40 -1.01
N LEU A 143 -11.71 15.86 -1.49
CA LEU A 143 -11.89 16.27 -2.89
C LEU A 143 -10.93 17.40 -3.30
N TYR A 144 -10.69 18.39 -2.43
CA TYR A 144 -9.71 19.44 -2.71
C TYR A 144 -8.27 18.91 -2.74
N MET A 145 -7.89 18.06 -1.80
CA MET A 145 -6.53 17.51 -1.75
C MET A 145 -6.26 16.50 -2.86
N ASP A 146 -7.24 15.68 -3.24
CA ASP A 146 -7.16 14.78 -4.39
C ASP A 146 -7.02 15.57 -5.69
N ALA A 147 -7.77 16.67 -5.82
CA ALA A 147 -7.65 17.55 -6.98
C ALA A 147 -6.24 18.14 -7.12
N LEU A 148 -5.67 18.59 -5.99
CA LEU A 148 -4.31 19.11 -5.92
C LEU A 148 -3.29 18.02 -6.23
N LYS A 149 -3.38 16.85 -5.58
CA LYS A 149 -2.47 15.72 -5.74
C LYS A 149 -2.35 15.27 -7.19
N ALA A 150 -3.44 15.33 -7.95
CA ALA A 150 -3.51 14.98 -9.37
C ALA A 150 -3.07 16.12 -10.32
N ALA A 151 -3.02 17.37 -9.86
CA ALA A 151 -2.69 18.51 -10.70
C ALA A 151 -1.16 18.66 -10.88
N PRO A 152 -0.66 18.98 -12.09
CA PRO A 152 0.76 19.24 -12.32
C PRO A 152 1.38 20.30 -11.40
N ALA A 153 0.59 21.30 -10.98
CA ALA A 153 1.01 22.36 -10.06
C ALA A 153 1.45 21.85 -8.69
N VAL A 154 1.08 20.63 -8.29
CA VAL A 154 1.53 20.04 -7.01
C VAL A 154 3.07 19.97 -6.93
N HIS A 155 3.75 19.87 -8.06
CA HIS A 155 5.22 19.84 -8.14
C HIS A 155 5.88 21.22 -8.12
N ASP A 156 5.11 22.32 -8.11
CA ASP A 156 5.66 23.66 -7.92
C ASP A 156 6.18 23.82 -6.49
N ALA A 157 7.37 24.39 -6.35
CA ALA A 157 8.06 24.51 -5.06
C ALA A 157 7.26 25.32 -4.02
N LYS A 158 6.44 26.29 -4.44
CA LYS A 158 5.60 27.07 -3.52
C LYS A 158 4.42 26.25 -3.03
N VAL A 159 3.87 25.39 -3.89
CA VAL A 159 2.74 24.52 -3.56
C VAL A 159 3.21 23.40 -2.62
N SER A 160 4.33 22.75 -2.91
CA SER A 160 4.91 21.73 -2.03
C SER A 160 5.26 22.30 -0.65
N GLU A 161 5.83 23.51 -0.60
CA GLU A 161 6.14 24.21 0.65
C GLU A 161 4.87 24.55 1.46
N ALA A 162 3.79 24.96 0.80
CA ALA A 162 2.52 25.25 1.46
C ALA A 162 1.86 23.99 2.04
N LEU A 163 1.89 22.87 1.30
CA LEU A 163 1.40 21.57 1.77
C LEU A 163 2.22 21.07 2.96
N LEU A 164 3.55 21.18 2.90
CA LEU A 164 4.42 20.76 4.00
C LEU A 164 4.17 21.59 5.27
N LYS A 165 4.09 22.91 5.14
CA LYS A 165 3.73 23.80 6.25
C LYS A 165 2.36 23.46 6.87
N LEU A 166 1.37 23.15 6.04
CA LEU A 166 0.05 22.74 6.51
C LEU A 166 0.11 21.40 7.27
N GLY A 167 0.93 20.44 6.81
CA GLY A 167 1.15 19.17 7.52
C GLY A 167 1.83 19.34 8.89
N GLU A 168 2.72 20.32 9.00
CA GLU A 168 3.47 20.64 10.22
C GLU A 168 2.67 21.46 11.24
N ASP A 169 1.66 22.21 10.79
CA ASP A 169 0.94 23.16 11.63
C ASP A 169 0.09 22.44 12.69
N LYS A 170 0.61 22.38 13.92
CA LYS A 170 -0.05 21.75 15.07
C LYS A 170 -1.36 22.44 15.49
N SER A 171 -1.62 23.66 15.03
CA SER A 171 -2.90 24.34 15.28
C SER A 171 -4.03 23.84 14.38
N MET A 172 -3.69 23.16 13.29
CA MET A 172 -4.66 22.62 12.34
C MET A 172 -5.21 21.25 12.79
N PRO A 173 -6.47 20.92 12.42
CA PRO A 173 -7.01 19.59 12.69
C PRO A 173 -6.16 18.49 12.04
N LEU A 174 -6.04 17.34 12.72
CA LEU A 174 -5.22 16.20 12.27
C LEU A 174 -5.56 15.77 10.83
N GLN A 175 -6.83 15.83 10.44
CA GLN A 175 -7.27 15.44 9.10
C GLN A 175 -6.70 16.37 8.02
N ASN A 176 -6.68 17.68 8.24
CA ASN A 176 -6.13 18.66 7.30
C ASN A 176 -4.63 18.47 7.16
N ARG A 177 -3.93 18.23 8.28
CA ARG A 177 -2.49 17.95 8.31
C ARG A 177 -2.17 16.69 7.52
N SER A 178 -2.84 15.58 7.82
CA SER A 178 -2.63 14.30 7.14
C SER A 178 -2.98 14.38 5.65
N ALA A 179 -4.06 15.06 5.27
CA ALA A 179 -4.42 15.22 3.85
C ALA A 179 -3.40 16.07 3.08
N ALA A 180 -2.80 17.09 3.71
CA ALA A 180 -1.74 17.87 3.09
C ALA A 180 -0.46 17.06 2.86
N LEU A 181 -0.08 16.20 3.83
CA LEU A 181 1.06 15.30 3.69
C LEU A 181 0.82 14.19 2.64
N ASP A 182 -0.41 13.69 2.54
CA ASP A 182 -0.79 12.72 1.51
C ASP A 182 -0.69 13.32 0.09
N ALA A 183 -1.07 14.59 -0.08
CA ALA A 183 -0.90 15.30 -1.36
C ALA A 183 0.57 15.45 -1.78
N LEU A 184 1.53 15.36 -0.84
CA LEU A 184 2.96 15.35 -1.14
C LEU A 184 3.48 13.99 -1.65
N GLU A 185 2.70 12.90 -1.58
CA GLU A 185 3.18 11.56 -1.99
C GLU A 185 3.58 11.47 -3.47
N THR A 186 3.05 12.36 -4.31
CA THR A 186 3.36 12.40 -5.76
C THR A 186 4.60 13.22 -6.09
N GLN A 187 5.23 13.88 -5.10
CA GLN A 187 6.42 14.67 -5.37
C GLN A 187 7.49 13.85 -6.06
N ARG A 188 8.15 14.47 -7.04
CA ARG A 188 9.20 13.85 -7.82
C ARG A 188 10.46 13.63 -7.02
N ARG A 189 10.77 14.57 -6.13
CA ARG A 189 11.94 14.57 -5.26
C ARG A 189 11.63 15.47 -4.06
N LEU A 190 12.29 15.24 -2.94
CA LEU A 190 12.29 16.10 -1.77
C LEU A 190 13.68 16.70 -1.59
N SER A 191 13.75 17.95 -1.13
CA SER A 191 15.03 18.54 -0.74
C SER A 191 15.51 17.92 0.58
N PRO A 192 16.82 18.00 0.92
CA PRO A 192 17.31 17.56 2.22
C PRO A 192 16.58 18.22 3.41
N GLY A 193 16.16 19.48 3.26
CA GLY A 193 15.38 20.18 4.28
C GLY A 193 13.98 19.58 4.45
N ASP A 194 13.31 19.24 3.35
CA ASP A 194 11.97 18.64 3.39
C ASP A 194 11.99 17.22 3.96
N LEU A 195 13.05 16.45 3.68
CA LEU A 195 13.28 15.14 4.29
C LEU A 195 13.38 15.23 5.82
N ALA A 196 14.18 16.18 6.31
CA ALA A 196 14.35 16.39 7.75
C ALA A 196 13.04 16.87 8.42
N ARG A 197 12.27 17.72 7.73
CA ARG A 197 10.96 18.20 8.19
C ARG A 197 9.91 17.08 8.27
N LEU A 198 9.78 16.27 7.22
CA LEU A 198 8.89 15.10 7.24
C LEU A 198 9.28 14.09 8.32
N LYS A 199 10.57 13.86 8.53
CA LYS A 199 11.05 13.04 9.65
C LYS A 199 10.65 13.61 11.00
N ALA A 200 10.76 14.93 11.19
CA ALA A 200 10.34 15.56 12.45
C ALA A 200 8.85 15.35 12.71
N VAL A 201 8.01 15.39 11.66
CA VAL A 201 6.59 15.04 11.76
C VAL A 201 6.38 13.55 12.04
N ALA A 202 7.15 12.68 11.40
CA ALA A 202 7.08 11.22 11.62
C ALA A 202 7.49 10.78 13.03
N LEU A 203 8.32 11.56 13.71
CA LEU A 203 8.78 11.31 15.08
C LEU A 203 7.95 12.06 16.14
N ASP A 204 6.90 12.77 15.74
CA ASP A 204 6.04 13.48 16.67
C ASP A 204 5.05 12.51 17.33
N GLU A 205 5.31 12.18 18.59
CA GLU A 205 4.55 11.25 19.43
C GLU A 205 3.09 11.69 19.71
N THR A 206 2.71 12.91 19.34
CA THR A 206 1.37 13.45 19.64
C THR A 206 0.35 13.20 18.52
N VAL A 207 0.75 12.56 17.40
CA VAL A 207 0.00 12.58 16.15
C VAL A 207 0.06 11.27 15.33
N ASP A 208 -0.40 10.14 15.89
CA ASP A 208 -0.32 8.80 15.27
C ASP A 208 -0.62 8.79 13.75
N SER A 209 -1.78 9.32 13.33
CA SER A 209 -2.17 9.31 11.90
C SER A 209 -1.28 10.18 11.00
N THR A 210 -0.76 11.29 11.52
CA THR A 210 0.06 12.23 10.73
C THR A 210 1.51 11.72 10.65
N ALA A 211 2.01 11.09 11.71
CA ALA A 211 3.32 10.45 11.72
C ALA A 211 3.40 9.29 10.70
N TRP A 212 2.34 8.48 10.64
CA TRP A 212 2.21 7.42 9.65
C TRP A 212 2.20 7.96 8.22
N VAL A 213 1.41 9.00 7.94
CA VAL A 213 1.36 9.60 6.59
C VAL A 213 2.70 10.25 6.23
N ALA A 214 3.37 10.97 7.13
CA ALA A 214 4.69 11.54 6.86
C ALA A 214 5.72 10.47 6.47
N THR A 215 5.73 9.35 7.20
CA THR A 215 6.59 8.18 6.93
C THR A 215 6.26 7.57 5.56
N ARG A 216 4.97 7.43 5.25
CA ARG A 216 4.52 6.95 3.94
C ARG A 216 4.93 7.90 2.82
N THR A 217 4.78 9.21 2.99
CA THR A 217 5.19 10.24 2.02
C THR A 217 6.67 10.13 1.71
N LEU A 218 7.54 10.00 2.72
CA LEU A 218 8.97 9.74 2.51
C LEU A 218 9.21 8.52 1.62
N GLY A 219 8.54 7.41 1.91
CA GLY A 219 8.69 6.18 1.14
C GLY A 219 8.12 6.23 -0.28
N ARG A 220 7.00 6.92 -0.50
CA ARG A 220 6.36 7.08 -1.81
C ARG A 220 7.22 7.95 -2.72
N VAL A 221 7.73 9.07 -2.20
CA VAL A 221 8.61 9.95 -2.97
C VAL A 221 9.98 9.31 -3.18
N MET A 222 10.48 8.50 -2.22
CA MET A 222 11.67 7.67 -2.44
C MET A 222 11.48 6.73 -3.62
N LYS A 223 10.34 6.03 -3.69
CA LYS A 223 10.04 5.12 -4.81
C LYS A 223 10.07 5.88 -6.15
N GLU A 224 9.40 7.02 -6.22
CA GLU A 224 9.37 7.86 -7.43
C GLU A 224 10.77 8.37 -7.82
N ASP A 225 11.56 8.91 -6.89
CA ASP A 225 12.91 9.41 -7.20
C ASP A 225 13.87 8.26 -7.57
N PHE A 226 13.69 7.07 -6.97
CA PHE A 226 14.46 5.88 -7.30
C PHE A 226 14.11 5.34 -8.69
N GLU A 227 12.83 5.20 -9.03
CA GLU A 227 12.39 4.74 -10.35
C GLU A 227 12.85 5.70 -11.47
N ARG A 228 12.94 7.00 -11.18
CA ARG A 228 13.40 8.01 -12.15
C ARG A 228 14.92 8.17 -12.23
N THR A 229 15.62 8.10 -11.09
CA THR A 229 17.04 8.52 -11.01
C THR A 229 17.97 7.51 -10.34
N GLY A 230 17.45 6.42 -9.77
CA GLY A 230 18.21 5.49 -8.93
C GLY A 230 18.53 6.03 -7.52
N THR A 231 18.08 7.23 -7.17
CA THR A 231 18.34 7.85 -5.87
C THR A 231 17.39 7.33 -4.80
N HIS A 232 17.92 6.71 -3.74
CA HIS A 232 17.14 6.30 -2.56
C HIS A 232 17.83 6.63 -1.23
N ALA A 233 19.18 6.67 -1.21
CA ALA A 233 19.96 6.74 0.03
C ALA A 233 19.56 7.87 1.00
N PRO A 234 19.27 9.12 0.56
CA PRO A 234 18.82 10.18 1.47
C PRO A 234 17.49 9.85 2.16
N TYR A 235 16.55 9.25 1.43
CA TYR A 235 15.25 8.86 1.96
C TYR A 235 15.38 7.66 2.90
N TRP A 236 16.16 6.66 2.48
CA TRP A 236 16.40 5.46 3.27
C TRP A 236 17.06 5.80 4.61
N LYS A 237 18.02 6.74 4.62
CA LYS A 237 18.62 7.24 5.87
C LYS A 237 17.57 7.77 6.85
N GLU A 238 16.63 8.58 6.38
CA GLU A 238 15.61 9.14 7.27
C GLU A 238 14.56 8.09 7.66
N LEU A 239 14.14 7.19 6.76
CA LEU A 239 13.26 6.06 7.08
C LEU A 239 13.88 5.11 8.11
N LEU A 240 15.16 4.77 7.96
CA LEU A 240 15.89 3.93 8.90
C LEU A 240 16.01 4.62 10.26
N SER A 241 16.23 5.93 10.28
CA SER A 241 16.20 6.71 11.52
C SER A 241 14.82 6.71 12.19
N ILE A 242 13.73 6.81 11.42
CA ILE A 242 12.35 6.73 11.94
C ILE A 242 12.09 5.35 12.53
N ALA A 243 12.46 4.29 11.81
CA ALA A 243 12.37 2.91 12.27
C ALA A 243 13.10 2.69 13.60
N GLY A 244 14.20 3.39 13.82
CA GLY A 244 14.98 3.26 15.04
C GLY A 244 14.51 4.10 16.23
N GLN A 245 13.72 5.15 16.01
CA GLN A 245 13.47 6.22 16.99
C GLN A 245 11.99 6.47 17.30
N SER A 246 11.06 6.12 16.40
CA SER A 246 9.63 6.32 16.65
C SER A 246 9.15 5.46 17.81
N ASP A 247 8.25 5.98 18.65
CA ASP A 247 7.59 5.21 19.72
C ASP A 247 6.38 4.39 19.23
N ASP A 248 5.81 4.76 18.08
CA ASP A 248 4.73 4.01 17.42
C ASP A 248 5.30 2.85 16.59
N MET A 249 4.86 1.62 16.93
CA MET A 249 5.20 0.39 16.22
C MET A 249 4.79 0.44 14.75
N ALA A 250 3.60 0.94 14.43
CA ALA A 250 3.10 1.00 13.06
C ALA A 250 3.97 1.91 12.19
N VAL A 251 4.44 3.02 12.77
CA VAL A 251 5.38 3.94 12.10
C VAL A 251 6.75 3.29 11.92
N ARG A 252 7.30 2.62 12.95
CA ARG A 252 8.59 1.92 12.84
C ARG A 252 8.56 0.83 11.76
N LEU A 253 7.52 0.00 11.78
CA LEU A 253 7.32 -1.08 10.81
C LEU A 253 7.17 -0.52 9.39
N LEU A 254 6.30 0.50 9.22
CA LEU A 254 6.10 1.15 7.92
C LEU A 254 7.41 1.69 7.37
N ALA A 255 8.22 2.36 8.20
CA ALA A 255 9.49 2.95 7.75
C ALA A 255 10.45 1.89 7.20
N LEU A 256 10.46 0.69 7.79
CA LEU A 256 11.20 -0.46 7.24
C LEU A 256 10.48 -1.14 6.07
N GLU A 257 9.16 -1.01 5.92
CA GLU A 257 8.41 -1.59 4.79
C GLU A 257 8.56 -0.76 3.52
N MET A 258 8.60 0.58 3.63
CA MET A 258 8.57 1.49 2.49
C MET A 258 9.63 1.18 1.39
N PRO A 259 10.86 0.77 1.72
CA PRO A 259 11.82 0.35 0.70
C PRO A 259 11.41 -0.87 -0.13
N SER A 260 10.52 -1.78 0.31
CA SER A 260 10.14 -2.93 -0.54
C SER A 260 9.42 -2.54 -1.82
N TYR A 261 8.79 -1.37 -1.88
CA TYR A 261 8.05 -0.93 -3.07
C TYR A 261 8.96 -0.56 -4.26
N SER A 262 10.25 -0.29 -3.99
CA SER A 262 11.31 -0.06 -4.99
C SER A 262 12.45 -1.08 -4.91
N ASN A 263 12.53 -1.82 -3.78
CA ASN A 263 13.53 -2.84 -3.45
C ASN A 263 14.99 -2.43 -3.74
N PRO A 264 15.44 -1.23 -3.30
CA PRO A 264 16.82 -0.82 -3.48
C PRO A 264 17.74 -1.73 -2.66
N LEU A 265 18.88 -2.12 -3.22
CA LEU A 265 19.91 -2.84 -2.47
C LEU A 265 20.60 -1.89 -1.49
N ILE A 266 20.66 -2.25 -0.21
CA ILE A 266 21.35 -1.50 0.84
C ILE A 266 22.83 -1.90 0.96
N GLY A 267 23.67 -1.00 1.46
CA GLY A 267 25.05 -1.29 1.85
C GLY A 267 25.29 -1.23 3.36
N SER A 268 26.55 -1.43 3.74
CA SER A 268 27.07 -1.41 5.11
C SER A 268 26.74 -0.14 5.88
N GLU A 269 26.47 0.98 5.21
CA GLU A 269 26.03 2.23 5.87
C GLU A 269 24.73 2.08 6.68
N SER A 270 23.96 1.02 6.43
CA SER A 270 22.68 0.75 7.10
C SER A 270 22.77 -0.34 8.17
N PHE A 271 23.88 -1.07 8.23
CA PHE A 271 23.97 -2.35 8.93
C PHE A 271 23.98 -2.21 10.44
N ASP A 272 24.66 -1.21 10.98
CA ASP A 272 24.69 -0.98 12.43
C ASP A 272 23.30 -0.74 13.00
N GLU A 273 22.51 0.09 12.30
CA GLU A 273 21.17 0.43 12.74
C GLU A 273 20.18 -0.72 12.53
N LEU A 274 20.23 -1.42 11.40
CA LEU A 274 19.42 -2.62 11.18
C LEU A 274 19.75 -3.74 12.17
N LYS A 275 21.03 -3.93 12.49
CA LYS A 275 21.47 -4.87 13.53
C LYS A 275 20.92 -4.48 14.90
N ARG A 276 20.94 -3.18 15.24
CA ARG A 276 20.37 -2.67 16.49
C ARG A 276 18.88 -2.93 16.54
N ILE A 277 18.11 -2.59 15.50
CA ILE A 277 16.67 -2.85 15.42
C ILE A 277 16.39 -4.35 15.55
N LEU A 278 17.06 -5.19 14.75
CA LEU A 278 16.92 -6.65 14.78
C LEU A 278 17.19 -7.26 16.16
N THR A 279 18.03 -6.65 17.00
CA THR A 279 18.42 -7.23 18.29
C THR A 279 17.76 -6.59 19.50
N THR A 280 17.23 -5.37 19.36
CA THR A 280 16.74 -4.58 20.50
C THR A 280 15.31 -4.09 20.38
N ASP A 281 14.71 -4.10 19.17
CA ASP A 281 13.33 -3.64 19.02
C ASP A 281 12.38 -4.55 19.82
N ARG A 282 11.41 -3.95 20.49
CA ARG A 282 10.52 -4.66 21.43
C ARG A 282 9.49 -5.51 20.69
N GLU A 283 9.09 -5.14 19.46
CA GLU A 283 8.11 -5.88 18.69
C GLU A 283 8.75 -6.82 17.67
N ARG A 284 8.24 -8.05 17.67
CA ARG A 284 8.66 -9.14 16.78
C ARG A 284 8.62 -8.70 15.31
N ASP A 285 7.51 -8.10 14.87
CA ASP A 285 7.30 -7.77 13.46
C ASP A 285 8.32 -6.73 12.94
N VAL A 286 8.76 -5.81 13.80
CA VAL A 286 9.80 -4.83 13.46
C VAL A 286 11.16 -5.51 13.35
N ARG A 287 11.49 -6.46 14.26
CA ARG A 287 12.71 -7.28 14.16
C ARG A 287 12.71 -8.14 12.89
N GLU A 288 11.58 -8.76 12.54
CA GLU A 288 11.45 -9.52 11.29
C GLU A 288 11.65 -8.66 10.05
N MET A 289 11.10 -7.45 10.04
CA MET A 289 11.28 -6.51 8.93
C MET A 289 12.72 -5.98 8.83
N ALA A 290 13.41 -5.80 9.96
CA ALA A 290 14.84 -5.49 9.97
C ALA A 290 15.67 -6.65 9.39
N ALA A 291 15.34 -7.90 9.76
CA ALA A 291 15.94 -9.08 9.13
C ALA A 291 15.66 -9.10 7.62
N PHE A 292 14.45 -8.79 7.17
CA PHE A 292 14.14 -8.69 5.74
C PHE A 292 15.03 -7.67 5.01
N ARG A 293 15.23 -6.48 5.61
CA ARG A 293 16.04 -5.42 5.00
C ARG A 293 17.50 -5.80 4.85
N LEU A 294 18.09 -6.43 5.86
CA LEU A 294 19.45 -6.98 5.78
C LEU A 294 19.61 -7.97 4.61
N GLY A 295 18.52 -8.65 4.23
CA GLY A 295 18.52 -9.63 3.15
C GLY A 295 18.49 -9.02 1.74
N VAL A 296 18.26 -7.71 1.62
CA VAL A 296 18.22 -6.97 0.34
C VAL A 296 19.50 -6.13 0.23
N THR A 297 20.65 -6.79 0.12
CA THR A 297 21.95 -6.12 0.27
C THR A 297 22.90 -6.35 -0.91
N ARG A 298 23.89 -5.45 -1.04
CA ARG A 298 25.08 -5.62 -1.89
C ARG A 298 26.24 -6.33 -1.17
N GLU A 299 26.13 -6.54 0.14
CA GLU A 299 27.19 -7.05 1.02
C GLU A 299 26.73 -8.32 1.78
N PRO A 300 26.49 -9.43 1.06
CA PRO A 300 25.85 -10.61 1.65
C PRO A 300 26.66 -11.26 2.77
N GLU A 301 27.99 -11.30 2.66
CA GLU A 301 28.85 -11.90 3.69
C GLU A 301 28.73 -11.19 5.04
N GLU A 302 28.63 -9.87 5.04
CA GLU A 302 28.51 -9.08 6.26
C GLU A 302 27.09 -9.19 6.84
N ALA A 303 26.06 -9.27 5.99
CA ALA A 303 24.70 -9.60 6.43
C ALA A 303 24.64 -10.99 7.09
N LEU A 304 25.32 -12.01 6.54
CA LEU A 304 25.38 -13.34 7.14
C LEU A 304 26.04 -13.34 8.53
N LYS A 305 27.08 -12.52 8.76
CA LYS A 305 27.68 -12.37 10.10
C LYS A 305 26.71 -11.74 11.09
N ILE A 306 25.95 -10.74 10.66
CA ILE A 306 24.91 -10.09 11.48
C ILE A 306 23.82 -11.11 11.85
N TYR A 307 23.35 -11.87 10.87
CA TYR A 307 22.38 -12.94 11.08
C TYR A 307 22.88 -14.01 12.04
N GLU A 308 24.13 -14.46 11.90
CA GLU A 308 24.72 -15.44 12.80
C GLU A 308 24.71 -14.96 14.26
N ALA A 309 25.16 -13.72 14.48
CA ALA A 309 25.17 -13.13 15.81
C ALA A 309 23.77 -12.87 16.38
N ALA A 310 22.80 -12.54 15.54
CA ALA A 310 21.42 -12.28 15.95
C ALA A 310 20.66 -13.58 16.29
N PHE A 311 20.82 -14.63 15.48
CA PHE A 311 20.14 -15.93 15.68
C PHE A 311 20.45 -16.53 17.06
N ASP A 312 21.70 -16.40 17.51
CA ASP A 312 22.16 -16.93 18.80
C ASP A 312 21.49 -16.26 20.00
N LYS A 313 21.07 -15.01 19.86
CA LYS A 313 20.48 -14.20 20.93
C LYS A 313 18.96 -14.13 20.84
N GLU A 314 18.40 -14.32 19.66
CA GLU A 314 16.96 -14.26 19.45
C GLU A 314 16.28 -15.48 20.08
N HIS A 315 15.11 -15.28 20.67
CA HIS A 315 14.32 -16.33 21.33
C HIS A 315 13.01 -16.62 20.58
N ASP A 316 12.49 -15.63 19.85
CA ASP A 316 11.29 -15.77 19.03
C ASP A 316 11.58 -16.62 17.79
N VAL A 317 10.80 -17.68 17.62
CA VAL A 317 10.97 -18.62 16.50
C VAL A 317 10.72 -17.95 15.15
N CYS A 318 9.85 -16.95 15.08
CA CYS A 318 9.51 -16.26 13.85
C CYS A 318 10.57 -15.26 13.43
N VAL A 319 11.23 -14.59 14.38
CA VAL A 319 12.42 -13.79 14.07
C VAL A 319 13.59 -14.69 13.67
N ARG A 320 13.80 -15.83 14.35
CA ARG A 320 14.77 -16.84 13.91
C ARG A 320 14.47 -17.35 12.49
N TRP A 321 13.19 -17.59 12.18
CA TRP A 321 12.76 -17.96 10.85
C TRP A 321 13.02 -16.86 9.82
N ALA A 322 12.75 -15.59 10.16
CA ALA A 322 13.07 -14.44 9.31
C ALA A 322 14.59 -14.37 9.03
N ILE A 323 15.43 -14.49 10.05
CA ILE A 323 16.89 -14.56 9.90
C ILE A 323 17.29 -15.72 8.98
N PHE A 324 16.72 -16.91 9.19
CA PHE A 324 17.02 -18.11 8.42
C PHE A 324 16.68 -17.93 6.93
N ARG A 325 15.48 -17.47 6.61
CA ARG A 325 15.04 -17.28 5.21
C ARG A 325 15.73 -16.10 4.52
N PHE A 326 16.04 -15.03 5.24
CA PHE A 326 16.65 -13.85 4.65
C PHE A 326 18.17 -13.95 4.54
N ALA A 327 18.82 -14.86 5.28
CA ALA A 327 20.18 -15.31 4.96
C ALA A 327 20.26 -15.91 3.55
N VAL A 328 19.28 -16.75 3.18
CA VAL A 328 19.17 -17.29 1.81
C VAL A 328 18.88 -16.19 0.79
N ARG A 329 18.04 -15.20 1.13
CA ARG A 329 17.80 -14.04 0.26
C ARG A 329 19.08 -13.25 -0.01
N ALA A 330 19.93 -13.07 1.00
CA ALA A 330 21.17 -12.33 0.88
C ALA A 330 22.19 -13.07 0.01
N ALA A 331 22.44 -14.36 0.29
CA ALA A 331 23.61 -15.07 -0.24
C ALA A 331 23.29 -16.31 -1.10
N GLY A 332 22.01 -16.63 -1.30
CA GLY A 332 21.58 -17.80 -2.04
C GLY A 332 22.12 -19.10 -1.43
N GLU A 333 22.65 -19.99 -2.28
CA GLU A 333 23.26 -21.26 -1.88
C GLU A 333 24.43 -21.07 -0.89
N GLN A 334 25.14 -19.94 -0.96
CA GLN A 334 26.27 -19.66 -0.06
C GLN A 334 25.84 -19.48 1.40
N ALA A 335 24.53 -19.30 1.67
CA ALA A 335 23.98 -19.29 3.02
C ALA A 335 23.86 -20.69 3.65
N LEU A 336 23.84 -21.78 2.85
CA LEU A 336 23.58 -23.14 3.34
C LEU A 336 24.47 -23.57 4.51
N PRO A 337 25.80 -23.31 4.51
CA PRO A 337 26.64 -23.64 5.65
C PRO A 337 26.24 -22.93 6.94
N LEU A 338 25.69 -21.71 6.86
CA LEU A 338 25.16 -20.99 8.02
C LEU A 338 23.83 -21.60 8.48
N LEU A 339 22.93 -21.91 7.54
CA LEU A 339 21.64 -22.56 7.83
C LEU A 339 21.84 -23.93 8.51
N ALA A 340 22.83 -24.71 8.09
CA ALA A 340 23.19 -25.97 8.75
C ALA A 340 23.56 -25.75 10.23
N ARG A 341 24.32 -24.69 10.54
CA ARG A 341 24.67 -24.32 11.92
C ARG A 341 23.43 -23.87 12.70
N PHE A 342 22.53 -23.10 12.09
CA PHE A 342 21.27 -22.70 12.71
C PHE A 342 20.39 -23.92 13.04
N ALA A 343 20.22 -24.84 12.10
CA ALA A 343 19.45 -26.06 12.31
C ALA A 343 20.06 -26.99 13.36
N ALA A 344 21.39 -27.02 13.49
CA ALA A 344 22.07 -27.74 14.57
C ALA A 344 21.81 -27.13 15.95
N LYS A 345 21.71 -25.79 16.04
CA LYS A 345 21.40 -25.05 17.27
C LYS A 345 19.93 -25.13 17.65
N ASP A 346 19.04 -25.14 16.67
CA ASP A 346 17.58 -25.18 16.85
C ASP A 346 16.96 -26.23 15.92
N PRO A 347 16.70 -27.46 16.43
CA PRO A 347 16.24 -28.59 15.62
C PRO A 347 14.92 -28.35 14.86
N ARG A 348 14.13 -27.33 15.24
CA ARG A 348 12.92 -26.95 14.51
C ARG A 348 13.21 -26.53 13.07
N PHE A 349 14.42 -26.05 12.78
CA PHE A 349 14.85 -25.63 11.44
C PHE A 349 15.49 -26.75 10.59
N GLN A 350 15.59 -27.99 11.10
CA GLN A 350 16.20 -29.10 10.36
C GLN A 350 15.47 -29.41 9.05
N ARG A 351 14.13 -29.42 9.11
CA ARG A 351 13.31 -29.60 7.91
C ARG A 351 13.48 -28.45 6.93
N ASP A 352 13.58 -27.22 7.43
CA ASP A 352 13.80 -26.06 6.56
C ASP A 352 15.13 -26.13 5.83
N TYR A 353 16.20 -26.47 6.54
CA TYR A 353 17.53 -26.65 5.96
C TYR A 353 17.52 -27.69 4.83
N ALA A 354 16.98 -28.88 5.10
CA ALA A 354 16.92 -29.97 4.12
C ALA A 354 16.13 -29.58 2.86
N GLU A 355 15.03 -28.84 3.01
CA GLU A 355 14.25 -28.35 1.87
C GLU A 355 15.02 -27.30 1.05
N PHE A 356 15.72 -26.34 1.68
CA PHE A 356 16.58 -25.41 0.94
C PHE A 356 17.72 -26.13 0.21
N GLU A 357 18.40 -27.08 0.87
CA GLU A 357 19.46 -27.89 0.27
C GLU A 357 18.95 -28.65 -0.96
N GLN A 358 17.79 -29.30 -0.86
CA GLN A 358 17.16 -29.99 -1.98
C GLN A 358 16.80 -29.03 -3.13
N LEU A 359 16.25 -27.86 -2.82
CA LEU A 359 15.88 -26.87 -3.84
C LEU A 359 17.11 -26.36 -4.59
N TYR A 360 18.21 -26.05 -3.90
CA TYR A 360 19.46 -25.65 -4.56
C TYR A 360 20.08 -26.80 -5.37
N ALA A 361 20.07 -28.03 -4.84
CA ALA A 361 20.56 -29.21 -5.55
C ALA A 361 19.75 -29.52 -6.83
N SER A 362 18.49 -29.08 -6.91
CA SER A 362 17.68 -29.19 -8.13
C SER A 362 18.07 -28.20 -9.25
N GLY A 363 19.03 -27.30 -8.99
CA GLY A 363 19.46 -26.25 -9.91
C GLY A 363 18.64 -24.95 -9.82
N THR A 364 17.79 -24.81 -8.80
CA THR A 364 17.04 -23.56 -8.58
C THR A 364 17.93 -22.53 -7.90
N VAL A 365 18.15 -21.38 -8.52
CA VAL A 365 18.99 -20.29 -7.98
C VAL A 365 18.24 -18.98 -7.74
N ASP A 366 17.04 -18.85 -8.29
CA ASP A 366 16.19 -17.68 -8.14
C ASP A 366 15.46 -17.70 -6.79
N PHE A 367 15.61 -16.63 -6.00
CA PHE A 367 15.02 -16.57 -4.66
C PHE A 367 13.50 -16.71 -4.67
N ALA A 368 12.79 -16.19 -5.68
CA ALA A 368 11.34 -16.30 -5.73
C ALA A 368 10.89 -17.76 -5.93
N ARG A 369 11.57 -18.50 -6.82
CA ARG A 369 11.31 -19.94 -7.01
C ARG A 369 11.73 -20.77 -5.80
N ILE A 370 12.86 -20.46 -5.18
CA ILE A 370 13.28 -21.08 -3.91
C ILE A 370 12.19 -20.89 -2.85
N TRP A 371 11.68 -19.66 -2.71
CA TRP A 371 10.63 -19.32 -1.75
C TRP A 371 9.32 -20.06 -2.05
N LEU A 372 8.87 -20.10 -3.30
CA LEU A 372 7.64 -20.81 -3.70
C LEU A 372 7.76 -22.33 -3.59
N GLY A 373 8.98 -22.87 -3.70
CA GLY A 373 9.25 -24.29 -3.52
C GLY A 373 9.35 -24.73 -2.06
N LYS A 374 9.38 -23.79 -1.11
CA LYS A 374 9.59 -24.04 0.31
C LYS A 374 8.25 -24.27 1.02
N GLY A 375 8.16 -25.36 1.79
CA GLY A 375 7.01 -25.59 2.67
C GLY A 375 7.04 -24.64 3.88
N GLU A 376 5.86 -24.19 4.34
CA GLU A 376 5.72 -23.40 5.55
C GLU A 376 5.56 -24.31 6.78
N HIS A 377 6.53 -24.23 7.71
CA HIS A 377 6.55 -25.07 8.93
C HIS A 377 6.45 -24.27 10.22
N HIS A 378 6.50 -22.94 10.14
CA HIS A 378 6.43 -22.03 11.28
C HIS A 378 5.16 -21.19 11.18
N ALA A 379 4.34 -21.20 12.23
CA ALA A 379 3.11 -20.38 12.30
C ALA A 379 3.46 -18.90 12.60
N CYS A 380 4.14 -18.26 11.66
CA CYS A 380 4.67 -16.92 11.79
C CYS A 380 3.89 -15.87 11.00
N LEU A 381 2.99 -16.31 10.13
CA LEU A 381 1.97 -15.44 9.58
C LEU A 381 0.93 -15.15 10.67
N VAL A 382 0.70 -13.87 10.93
CA VAL A 382 -0.49 -13.43 11.66
C VAL A 382 -1.64 -13.42 10.65
N GLU A 383 -2.49 -14.45 10.67
CA GLU A 383 -3.82 -14.32 10.08
C GLU A 383 -4.69 -13.42 10.98
N GLU A 384 -4.68 -12.11 10.72
CA GLU A 384 -5.81 -11.27 11.10
C GLU A 384 -6.75 -11.21 9.89
N GLY A 385 -7.81 -12.05 9.89
CA GLY A 385 -8.88 -11.95 8.88
C GLY A 385 -9.63 -13.23 8.49
N ALA A 386 -9.26 -14.43 8.94
CA ALA A 386 -10.05 -15.64 8.68
C ALA A 386 -11.12 -15.85 9.77
N PRO A 387 -12.43 -15.87 9.44
CA PRO A 387 -13.47 -16.22 10.41
C PRO A 387 -13.43 -17.72 10.72
N HIS A 388 -13.61 -18.07 11.99
CA HIS A 388 -14.35 -19.29 12.33
C HIS A 388 -15.85 -18.96 12.36
#